data_AF-A0A1K0ISE0-F1
#
_entry.id   AF-A0A1K0ISE0-F1
#
_cell.length_a   1.000
_cell.length_b   1.000
_cell.length_c   1.000
_cell.angle_alpha   90.00
_cell.angle_beta   90.00
_cell.angle_gamma   90.00
#
_symmetry.space_group_name_H-M   'P 1'
#
loop_
_entity.id
_entity.type
_entity.pdbx_description
1 polymer ?
#
loop_
_entity_poly.entity_id
_entity_poly.type
_entity_poly.pdbx_seq_one_letter_code
_entity_poly.pdbx_strand_id
1 'polypeptide(L)'
;MPLKRMRVWVGSPADMHAACASLAWQMGFTPGVLARMQRQSERWLGLPWSAFNVPDVGRTRPVPPTLVIHDRDDKEVRWEDGAAIAGAWPGAQLVTTSGLGHRRILQDPGVIRHIADFIRPGTAPAPARAAIPPALHRLAVD
;
A
#
# COMPACT_ATOMS: atom_id res chain seq x y z
N MET A 1 12.60 27.84 1.15
CA MET A 1 11.51 27.25 0.33
C MET A 1 10.81 26.17 1.14
N PRO A 2 9.48 26.03 1.07
CA PRO A 2 8.79 24.95 1.76
C PRO A 2 9.20 23.60 1.16
N LEU A 3 9.51 22.62 2.01
CA LEU A 3 9.81 21.25 1.58
C LEU A 3 8.58 20.65 0.89
N LYS A 4 8.75 20.11 -0.32
CA LYS A 4 7.69 19.40 -1.02
C LYS A 4 7.43 18.09 -0.27
N ARG A 5 6.23 17.93 0.30
CA ARG A 5 5.83 16.69 0.96
C ARG A 5 5.69 15.59 -0.10
N MET A 6 6.35 14.48 0.10
CA MET A 6 6.27 13.26 -0.71
C MET A 6 5.80 12.12 0.18
N ARG A 7 5.20 11.09 -0.43
CA ARG A 7 4.59 9.99 0.32
C ARG A 7 4.94 8.65 -0.31
N VAL A 8 5.27 7.67 0.52
CA VAL A 8 5.57 6.29 0.11
C VAL A 8 4.67 5.34 0.88
N TRP A 9 3.95 4.49 0.16
CA TRP A 9 3.04 3.48 0.69
C TRP A 9 3.56 2.11 0.30
N VAL A 10 3.60 1.19 1.26
CA VAL A 10 4.20 -0.13 1.08
C VAL A 10 3.21 -1.18 1.56
N GLY A 11 2.76 -2.04 0.65
CA GLY A 11 1.81 -3.14 0.94
C GLY A 11 0.54 -2.68 1.67
N SER A 12 0.09 -1.44 1.45
CA SER A 12 -0.91 -0.83 2.32
C SER A 12 -2.34 -1.22 1.90
N PRO A 13 -3.23 -1.57 2.85
CA PRO A 13 -4.63 -1.85 2.53
C PRO A 13 -5.35 -0.56 2.07
N ALA A 14 -6.30 -0.70 1.16
CA ALA A 14 -7.06 0.43 0.62
C ALA A 14 -8.33 0.71 1.42
N ASP A 15 -8.86 -0.32 2.10
CA ASP A 15 -10.14 -0.27 2.81
C ASP A 15 -10.04 -0.99 4.15
N MET A 16 -10.53 -0.32 5.20
CA MET A 16 -10.49 -0.85 6.56
C MET A 16 -11.37 -2.08 6.73
N HIS A 17 -12.55 -2.12 6.09
CA HIS A 17 -13.46 -3.24 6.24
C HIS A 17 -12.87 -4.51 5.62
N ALA A 18 -12.34 -4.44 4.40
CA ALA A 18 -11.69 -5.55 3.72
C ALA A 18 -10.47 -6.06 4.50
N ALA A 19 -9.62 -5.15 5.00
CA ALA A 19 -8.46 -5.51 5.82
C ALA A 19 -8.88 -6.24 7.11
N CYS A 20 -9.83 -5.68 7.87
CA CYS A 20 -10.33 -6.30 9.09
C CYS A 20 -11.06 -7.61 8.83
N ALA A 21 -11.81 -7.73 7.73
CA ALA A 21 -12.49 -8.95 7.36
C ALA A 21 -11.51 -10.08 6.99
N SER A 22 -10.46 -9.76 6.23
CA SER A 22 -9.39 -10.72 5.89
C SER A 22 -8.69 -11.23 7.15
N LEU A 23 -8.30 -10.31 8.04
CA LEU A 23 -7.67 -10.65 9.31
C LEU A 23 -8.60 -11.48 10.23
N ALA A 24 -9.87 -11.10 10.32
CA ALA A 24 -10.86 -11.84 11.11
C ALA A 24 -11.01 -13.28 10.59
N TRP A 25 -11.04 -13.48 9.28
CA TRP A 25 -11.08 -14.80 8.67
C TRP A 25 -9.82 -15.61 9.01
N GLN A 26 -8.63 -15.02 8.89
CA GLN A 26 -7.35 -15.66 9.22
C GLN A 26 -7.28 -16.09 10.70
N MET A 27 -7.88 -15.32 11.60
CA MET A 27 -7.93 -15.64 13.04
C MET A 27 -9.11 -16.54 13.43
N GLY A 28 -9.96 -16.96 12.49
CA GLY A 28 -11.13 -17.79 12.77
C GLY A 28 -12.27 -17.08 13.49
N PHE A 29 -12.33 -15.75 13.42
CA PHE A 29 -13.43 -14.98 14.01
C PHE A 29 -14.69 -15.11 13.17
N THR A 30 -15.82 -15.28 13.86
CA THR A 30 -17.12 -15.35 13.19
C THR A 30 -17.53 -13.98 12.65
N PRO A 31 -18.41 -13.93 11.62
CA PRO A 31 -18.95 -12.67 11.13
C PRO A 31 -19.61 -11.81 12.23
N GLY A 32 -20.20 -12.44 13.24
CA GLY A 32 -20.78 -11.74 14.40
C GLY A 32 -19.74 -11.02 15.26
N VAL A 33 -18.56 -11.60 15.45
CA VAL A 33 -17.44 -10.98 16.17
C VAL A 33 -16.89 -9.79 15.37
N LEU A 34 -16.67 -9.94 14.07
CA LEU A 34 -16.25 -8.84 13.19
C LEU A 34 -17.24 -7.68 13.23
N ALA A 35 -18.54 -7.96 13.09
CA ALA A 35 -19.57 -6.93 13.14
C ALA A 35 -19.63 -6.21 14.49
N ARG A 36 -19.41 -6.92 15.61
CA ARG A 36 -19.33 -6.31 16.94
C ARG A 36 -18.07 -5.45 17.08
N MET A 37 -16.93 -5.91 16.57
CA MET A 37 -15.68 -5.14 16.55
C MET A 37 -15.84 -3.86 15.73
N GLN A 38 -16.43 -3.94 14.53
CA GLN A 38 -16.75 -2.78 13.72
C GLN A 38 -17.58 -1.75 14.50
N ARG A 39 -18.75 -2.16 15.01
CA ARG A 39 -19.63 -1.23 15.76
C ARG A 39 -18.93 -0.60 16.95
N GLN A 40 -18.09 -1.34 17.67
CA GLN A 40 -17.34 -0.79 18.81
C GLN A 40 -16.24 0.17 18.37
N SER A 41 -15.52 -0.17 17.30
CA SER A 41 -14.49 0.67 16.72
C SER A 41 -15.06 1.97 16.17
N GLU A 42 -16.17 1.93 15.44
CA GLU A 42 -16.85 3.13 14.90
C GLU A 42 -17.36 4.04 16.01
N ARG A 43 -17.92 3.48 17.09
CA ARG A 43 -18.31 4.25 18.29
C ARG A 43 -17.12 4.97 18.92
N TRP A 44 -15.98 4.30 19.00
CA TRP A 44 -14.76 4.87 19.59
C TRP A 44 -14.10 5.92 18.69
N LEU A 45 -14.05 5.67 17.38
CA LEU A 45 -13.47 6.57 16.38
C LEU A 45 -14.37 7.77 16.07
N GLY A 46 -15.67 7.66 16.32
CA GLY A 46 -16.67 8.67 15.92
C GLY A 46 -16.89 8.75 14.40
N LEU A 47 -16.36 7.79 13.65
CA LEU A 47 -16.44 7.71 12.19
C LEU A 47 -16.78 6.28 11.76
N PRO A 48 -17.57 6.09 10.70
CA PRO A 48 -17.78 4.77 10.12
C PRO A 48 -16.48 4.25 9.50
N TRP A 49 -16.31 2.93 9.44
CA TRP A 49 -15.16 2.32 8.78
C TRP A 49 -15.01 2.74 7.31
N SER A 50 -16.12 3.03 6.63
CA SER A 50 -16.12 3.55 5.26
C SER A 50 -15.39 4.88 5.10
N ALA A 51 -15.24 5.67 6.17
CA ALA A 51 -14.45 6.91 6.16
C ALA A 51 -12.93 6.64 6.01
N PHE A 52 -12.50 5.39 6.20
CA PHE A 52 -11.11 4.93 6.05
C PHE A 52 -10.89 4.25 4.68
N ASN A 53 -11.67 4.61 3.67
CA ASN A 53 -11.43 4.27 2.28
C ASN A 53 -10.35 5.20 1.70
N VAL A 54 -9.15 4.67 1.51
CA VAL A 54 -7.99 5.44 1.06
C VAL A 54 -8.16 5.96 -0.37
N PRO A 55 -8.59 5.16 -1.37
CA PRO A 55 -8.84 5.66 -2.72
C PRO A 55 -9.68 6.94 -2.75
N ASP A 56 -10.73 7.03 -1.93
CA ASP A 56 -11.63 8.19 -1.89
C ASP A 56 -10.95 9.47 -1.39
N VAL A 57 -9.89 9.35 -0.57
CA VAL A 57 -9.06 10.49 -0.16
C VAL A 57 -8.41 11.17 -1.36
N GLY A 58 -7.87 10.41 -2.30
CA GLY A 58 -7.22 10.96 -3.49
C GLY A 58 -8.19 11.58 -4.49
N ARG A 59 -9.46 11.15 -4.46
CA ARG A 59 -10.52 11.66 -5.34
C ARG A 59 -11.13 12.98 -4.83
N THR A 60 -11.11 13.20 -3.52
CA THR A 60 -11.89 14.29 -2.88
C THR A 60 -11.04 15.47 -2.41
N ARG A 61 -9.72 15.34 -2.36
CA ARG A 61 -8.82 16.41 -1.89
C ARG A 61 -7.43 16.33 -2.55
N PRO A 62 -6.69 17.46 -2.59
CA PRO A 62 -5.30 17.45 -3.05
C PRO A 62 -4.43 16.50 -2.24
N VAL A 63 -3.68 15.66 -2.93
CA VAL A 63 -2.72 14.72 -2.35
C VAL A 63 -1.30 15.04 -2.83
N PRO A 64 -0.27 14.82 -2.01
CA PRO A 64 1.11 14.95 -2.45
C PRO A 64 1.46 13.86 -3.49
N PRO A 65 2.54 14.04 -4.26
CA PRO A 65 3.11 12.96 -5.05
C PRO A 65 3.29 11.72 -4.18
N THR A 66 2.77 10.59 -4.66
CA THR A 66 2.70 9.36 -3.89
C THR A 66 3.28 8.22 -4.71
N LEU A 67 4.21 7.48 -4.09
CA LEU A 67 4.71 6.22 -4.60
C LEU A 67 4.05 5.08 -3.81
N VAL A 68 3.39 4.18 -4.52
CA VAL A 68 2.83 2.94 -3.97
C VAL A 68 3.70 1.79 -4.42
N ILE A 69 4.20 0.99 -3.49
CA ILE A 69 4.95 -0.23 -3.77
C ILE A 69 4.15 -1.41 -3.20
N HIS A 70 3.86 -2.40 -4.04
CA HIS A 70 3.12 -3.58 -3.64
C HIS A 70 3.67 -4.83 -4.31
N ASP A 71 3.84 -5.91 -3.56
CA ASP A 71 4.22 -7.20 -4.11
C ASP A 71 3.02 -7.95 -4.68
N ARG A 72 3.18 -8.55 -5.86
CA ARG A 72 2.11 -9.30 -6.53
C ARG A 72 1.70 -10.55 -5.76
N ASP A 73 2.62 -11.12 -4.98
CA ASP A 73 2.43 -12.35 -4.20
C ASP A 73 2.24 -12.07 -2.70
N ASP A 74 1.83 -10.84 -2.36
CA ASP A 74 1.47 -10.47 -1.00
C ASP A 74 0.26 -11.26 -0.49
N LYS A 75 0.47 -12.05 0.57
CA LYS A 75 -0.52 -12.91 1.22
C LYS A 75 -1.21 -12.26 2.42
N GLU A 76 -0.72 -11.10 2.86
CA GLU A 76 -1.27 -10.37 4.00
C GLU A 76 -2.22 -9.26 3.52
N VAL A 77 -1.79 -8.49 2.50
CA VAL A 77 -2.58 -7.42 1.89
C VAL A 77 -2.61 -7.61 0.38
N ARG A 78 -3.80 -7.62 -0.20
CA ARG A 78 -3.97 -7.90 -1.62
C ARG A 78 -3.32 -6.83 -2.48
N TRP A 79 -2.62 -7.23 -3.54
CA TRP A 79 -2.04 -6.28 -4.49
C TRP A 79 -3.06 -5.28 -5.06
N GLU A 80 -4.32 -5.70 -5.21
CA GLU A 80 -5.39 -4.84 -5.69
C GLU A 80 -5.62 -3.60 -4.81
N ASP A 81 -5.29 -3.67 -3.51
CA ASP A 81 -5.36 -2.51 -2.61
C ASP A 81 -4.39 -1.41 -3.06
N GLY A 82 -3.12 -1.75 -3.27
CA GLY A 82 -2.12 -0.80 -3.78
C GLY A 82 -2.48 -0.25 -5.16
N ALA A 83 -3.00 -1.11 -6.04
CA ALA A 83 -3.47 -0.70 -7.37
C ALA A 83 -4.66 0.27 -7.30
N ALA A 84 -5.62 0.03 -6.41
CA ALA A 84 -6.77 0.90 -6.21
C ALA A 84 -6.36 2.29 -5.70
N ILE A 85 -5.40 2.35 -4.77
CA ILE A 85 -4.86 3.60 -4.24
C ILE A 85 -4.17 4.39 -5.36
N ALA A 86 -3.23 3.76 -6.07
CA ALA A 86 -2.48 4.42 -7.14
C ALA A 86 -3.38 4.87 -8.30
N GLY A 87 -4.42 4.09 -8.63
CA GLY A 87 -5.39 4.45 -9.66
C GLY A 87 -6.32 5.61 -9.28
N ALA A 88 -6.54 5.86 -7.99
CA ALA A 88 -7.43 6.90 -7.50
C ALA A 88 -6.71 8.22 -7.15
N TRP A 89 -5.41 8.18 -6.87
CA TRP A 89 -4.65 9.35 -6.42
C TRP A 89 -3.95 10.05 -7.59
N PRO A 90 -4.27 11.33 -7.89
CA PRO A 90 -3.68 12.05 -9.00
C PRO A 90 -2.14 12.10 -8.93
N GLY A 91 -1.48 11.62 -10.00
CA GLY A 91 -0.02 11.59 -10.10
C GLY A 91 0.65 10.54 -9.21
N ALA A 92 -0.11 9.63 -8.59
CA ALA A 92 0.48 8.51 -7.88
C ALA A 92 1.12 7.50 -8.84
N GLN A 93 2.19 6.86 -8.37
CA GLN A 93 2.92 5.83 -9.10
C GLN A 93 2.72 4.49 -8.43
N LEU A 94 2.51 3.43 -9.22
CA LEU A 94 2.50 2.06 -8.72
C LEU A 94 3.74 1.33 -9.20
N VAL A 95 4.52 0.85 -8.24
CA VAL A 95 5.61 -0.08 -8.44
C VAL A 95 5.17 -1.45 -7.94
N THR A 96 5.21 -2.42 -8.86
CA THR A 96 4.89 -3.81 -8.52
C THR A 96 6.17 -4.62 -8.41
N THR A 97 6.32 -5.32 -7.30
CA THR A 97 7.34 -6.38 -7.11
C THR A 97 6.68 -7.75 -7.23
N SER A 98 7.46 -8.82 -7.29
CA SER A 98 6.93 -10.20 -7.25
C SER A 98 7.87 -11.09 -6.45
N GLY A 99 7.31 -12.08 -5.76
CA GLY A 99 8.05 -13.05 -4.95
C GLY A 99 8.60 -12.54 -3.62
N LEU A 100 8.44 -11.25 -3.27
CA LEU A 100 8.87 -10.72 -1.97
C LEU A 100 7.82 -11.01 -0.88
N GLY A 101 6.53 -10.94 -1.23
CA GLY A 101 5.44 -10.88 -0.26
C GLY A 101 5.51 -9.66 0.66
N HIS A 102 4.51 -9.48 1.53
CA HIS A 102 4.36 -8.28 2.37
C HIS A 102 5.63 -7.86 3.13
N ARG A 103 6.26 -8.84 3.78
CA ARG A 103 7.26 -8.60 4.84
C ARG A 103 8.67 -8.32 4.33
N ARG A 104 8.95 -8.61 3.05
CA ARG A 104 10.30 -8.50 2.47
C ARG A 104 10.43 -7.36 1.46
N ILE A 105 9.36 -6.62 1.16
CA ILE A 105 9.42 -5.46 0.24
C ILE A 105 10.52 -4.48 0.67
N LEU A 106 10.59 -4.14 1.96
CA LEU A 106 11.59 -3.23 2.51
C LEU A 106 12.97 -3.86 2.78
N GLN A 107 13.14 -5.16 2.50
CA GLN A 107 14.43 -5.83 2.55
C GLN A 107 15.11 -5.83 1.18
N ASP A 108 14.36 -5.60 0.10
CA ASP A 108 14.91 -5.56 -1.24
C ASP A 108 15.70 -4.25 -1.47
N PRO A 109 17.00 -4.34 -1.82
CA PRO A 109 17.81 -3.15 -2.07
C PRO A 109 17.34 -2.30 -3.26
N GLY A 110 16.70 -2.93 -4.26
CA GLY A 110 16.13 -2.23 -5.42
C GLY A 110 14.95 -1.36 -5.02
N VAL A 111 14.06 -1.88 -4.18
CA VAL A 111 12.95 -1.14 -3.57
C VAL A 111 13.47 0.04 -2.74
N ILE A 112 14.44 -0.19 -1.84
CA ILE A 112 15.03 0.88 -1.01
C ILE A 112 15.61 2.00 -1.89
N ARG A 113 16.35 1.63 -2.95
CA ARG A 113 16.91 2.60 -3.90
C ARG A 113 15.82 3.41 -4.59
N HIS A 114 14.77 2.75 -5.07
CA HIS A 114 13.66 3.40 -5.75
C HIS A 114 12.93 4.40 -4.82
N ILE A 115 12.70 4.03 -3.56
CA ILE A 115 12.16 4.95 -2.54
C ILE A 115 13.10 6.13 -2.34
N ALA A 116 14.40 5.89 -2.17
CA ALA A 116 15.40 6.94 -1.95
C ALA A 116 15.50 7.93 -3.13
N ASP A 117 15.36 7.44 -4.37
CA ASP A 117 15.35 8.28 -5.57
C ASP A 117 14.05 9.09 -5.69
N PHE A 118 12.91 8.49 -5.32
CA PHE A 118 11.60 9.17 -5.33
C PHE A 118 11.54 10.34 -4.33
N ILE A 119 12.11 10.17 -3.13
CA ILE A 119 12.09 11.23 -2.09
C ILE A 119 13.18 12.29 -2.28
N ARG A 120 14.07 12.13 -3.26
CA ARG A 120 15.18 13.05 -3.49
C ARG A 120 14.66 14.38 -4.10
N PRO A 121 15.09 15.55 -3.59
CA PRO A 121 14.75 16.83 -4.20
C PRO A 121 15.34 16.96 -5.61
N GLY A 122 14.58 17.45 -6.58
CA GLY A 122 15.08 17.87 -7.91
C GLY A 122 14.91 16.86 -9.06
N THR A 123 14.49 15.63 -8.79
CA THR A 123 14.10 14.66 -9.83
C THR A 123 12.58 14.75 -10.06
N ALA A 124 12.17 15.20 -11.25
CA ALA A 124 10.78 15.03 -11.66
C ALA A 124 10.51 13.53 -11.80
N PRO A 125 9.50 12.97 -11.11
CA PRO A 125 9.26 11.55 -11.19
C PRO A 125 8.73 11.22 -12.60
N ALA A 126 9.50 10.47 -13.37
CA ALA A 126 9.06 9.98 -14.67
C ALA A 126 7.81 9.09 -14.46
N PRO A 127 6.77 9.20 -15.30
CA PRO A 127 5.61 8.33 -15.19
C PRO A 127 6.04 6.91 -15.56
N ALA A 128 6.32 6.09 -14.56
CA ALA A 128 6.75 4.72 -14.78
C ALA A 128 5.69 3.77 -14.22
N ARG A 129 5.01 3.08 -15.13
CA ARG A 129 4.52 1.71 -14.89
C ARG A 129 5.76 0.80 -14.91
N ALA A 130 6.67 0.97 -13.95
CA ALA A 130 7.87 0.16 -13.87
C ALA A 130 7.63 -0.96 -12.87
N ALA A 131 7.65 -2.20 -13.37
CA ALA A 131 8.04 -3.31 -12.53
C ALA A 131 9.49 -3.05 -12.10
N ILE A 132 9.80 -3.18 -10.81
CA ILE A 132 11.20 -3.34 -10.42
C ILE A 132 11.59 -4.72 -10.97
N PRO A 133 12.55 -4.82 -11.91
CA PRO A 133 13.01 -6.12 -12.36
C PRO A 133 13.42 -6.93 -11.13
N PRO A 134 13.02 -8.21 -11.03
CA PRO A 134 13.36 -9.02 -9.87
C PRO A 134 14.86 -8.91 -9.64
N ALA A 135 15.26 -8.60 -8.41
CA ALA A 135 16.65 -8.70 -8.04
C ALA A 135 17.12 -10.09 -8.47
N LEU A 136 18.23 -10.13 -9.22
CA LEU A 136 18.93 -11.37 -9.52
C LEU A 136 19.47 -11.92 -8.20
N HIS A 137 18.61 -12.52 -7.39
CA HIS A 137 19.01 -13.54 -6.44
C HIS A 137 19.25 -14.81 -7.28
N ARG A 138 20.30 -14.77 -8.10
CA ARG A 138 20.78 -15.95 -8.82
C ARG A 138 21.25 -16.94 -7.76
N LEU A 139 20.69 -18.15 -7.83
CA LEU A 139 21.24 -19.44 -7.39
C LEU A 139 22.52 -19.40 -6.53
N ALA A 140 22.40 -19.90 -5.31
CA ALA A 140 23.37 -20.79 -4.70
C ALA A 140 22.54 -21.93 -4.03
N VAL A 141 22.53 -23.14 -4.61
CA VAL A 141 23.24 -24.36 -4.13
C VAL A 141 23.08 -24.53 -2.60
N ASP A 142 22.43 -25.56 -2.06
CA ASP A 142 22.34 -26.98 -2.46
C ASP A 142 20.91 -27.55 -2.50
#